data_AF-A0A915Q2S1-F1
#
_entry.id   AF-A0A915Q2S1-F1
#
_cell.length_a   1.000
_cell.length_b   1.000
_cell.length_c   1.000
_cell.angle_alpha   90.00
_cell.angle_beta   90.00
_cell.angle_gamma   90.00
#
_symmetry.space_group_name_H-M   'P 1'
#
loop_
_entity.id
_entity.type
_entity.pdbx_description
1 polymer ?
#
loop_
_entity_poly.entity_id
_entity_poly.type
_entity_poly.pdbx_seq_one_letter_code
_entity_poly.pdbx_strand_id
1 'polypeptide(L)'
;MEKIETQPWYLGFLSRDHIASHLLKPGDWCVRSSGTNAERLLFVVTKVDEKNVRELKLVYKENLKERNSSTGTIIKKGSSDRLILLVPGWTLIDMKDKNMVDEESITYRSILELLSSESSFRQKMNLRSPINRPNYLLDDENLQITDTKLGTGHYAEVLKGKLKIGGEQISVAVKRCLQVDKVSIIDKRSTKDIIKIKLAKSQMIAEARLVSSFMHENIIKMYGVACNSAPVKVRYTTSEELIFVAIG
;
A
#
# COMPACT_ATOMS: atom_id res chain seq x y z
N MET A 1 -8.27 18.10 -0.86
CA MET A 1 -7.97 16.91 -1.68
C MET A 1 -8.05 15.73 -0.74
N GLU A 2 -8.92 14.76 -0.99
CA GLU A 2 -9.03 13.58 -0.12
C GLU A 2 -7.70 12.82 -0.12
N LYS A 3 -7.20 12.50 1.06
CA LYS A 3 -5.96 11.73 1.22
C LYS A 3 -6.23 10.29 0.77
N ILE A 4 -5.32 9.68 0.01
CA ILE A 4 -5.51 8.28 -0.41
C ILE A 4 -5.48 7.33 0.79
N GLU A 5 -4.78 7.72 1.86
CA GLU A 5 -4.63 6.97 3.10
C GLU A 5 -5.94 6.77 3.85
N THR A 6 -6.92 7.65 3.63
CA THR A 6 -8.24 7.59 4.28
C THR A 6 -9.22 6.73 3.49
N GLN A 7 -8.86 6.29 2.28
CA GLN A 7 -9.75 5.49 1.45
C GLN A 7 -9.87 4.06 1.99
N PRO A 8 -11.09 3.49 2.03
CA PRO A 8 -11.30 2.16 2.59
C PRO A 8 -10.59 1.07 1.77
N TRP A 9 -10.36 1.28 0.48
CA TRP A 9 -9.65 0.34 -0.39
C TRP A 9 -8.13 0.53 -0.40
N TYR A 10 -7.59 1.45 0.41
CA TYR A 10 -6.16 1.67 0.56
C TYR A 10 -5.60 0.80 1.69
N LEU A 11 -4.74 -0.15 1.34
CA LEU A 11 -4.18 -1.15 2.25
C LEU A 11 -2.72 -0.87 2.65
N GLY A 12 -2.23 0.35 2.44
CA GLY A 12 -0.90 0.73 2.91
C GLY A 12 0.21 -0.07 2.25
N PHE A 13 1.27 -0.35 3.02
CA PHE A 13 2.47 -1.09 2.61
C PHE A 13 2.34 -2.61 2.79
N LEU A 14 1.13 -3.17 2.79
CA LEU A 14 0.95 -4.62 2.74
C LEU A 14 1.62 -5.21 1.48
N SER A 15 2.20 -6.41 1.62
CA SER A 15 2.78 -7.10 0.47
C SER A 15 1.69 -7.65 -0.45
N ARG A 16 2.03 -7.85 -1.72
CA ARG A 16 1.14 -8.45 -2.71
C ARG A 16 0.59 -9.81 -2.25
N ASP A 17 1.43 -10.63 -1.63
CA ASP A 17 1.04 -11.97 -1.18
C ASP A 17 0.01 -11.91 -0.04
N HIS A 18 0.15 -10.95 0.88
CA HIS A 18 -0.86 -10.73 1.91
C HIS A 18 -2.18 -10.24 1.30
N ILE A 19 -2.11 -9.27 0.39
CA ILE A 19 -3.29 -8.73 -0.29
C ILE A 19 -4.02 -9.81 -1.08
N ALA A 20 -3.31 -10.72 -1.75
CA ALA A 20 -3.92 -11.79 -2.53
C ALA A 20 -4.92 -12.62 -1.71
N SER A 21 -4.64 -12.83 -0.41
CA SER A 21 -5.55 -13.56 0.48
C SER A 21 -6.81 -12.79 0.89
N HIS A 22 -6.89 -11.49 0.60
CA HIS A 22 -8.09 -10.66 0.82
C HIS A 22 -8.93 -10.48 -0.45
N LEU A 23 -8.41 -10.85 -1.61
CA LEU A 23 -9.14 -10.79 -2.87
C LEU A 23 -9.85 -12.13 -3.09
N LEU A 24 -11.16 -12.16 -2.88
CA LEU A 24 -11.93 -13.40 -2.82
C LEU A 24 -12.43 -13.82 -4.19
N LYS A 25 -12.91 -12.88 -5.00
CA LYS A 25 -13.52 -13.15 -6.31
C LYS A 25 -12.89 -12.33 -7.43
N PRO A 26 -12.99 -12.79 -8.69
CA PRO A 26 -12.54 -12.00 -9.85
C PRO A 26 -13.16 -10.61 -9.88
N GLY A 27 -12.32 -9.60 -10.11
CA GLY A 27 -12.67 -8.18 -10.08
C GLY A 27 -12.62 -7.54 -8.70
N ASP A 28 -12.28 -8.28 -7.64
CA ASP A 28 -11.90 -7.66 -6.36
C ASP A 28 -10.60 -6.88 -6.52
N TRP A 29 -10.52 -5.68 -5.93
CA TRP A 29 -9.33 -4.83 -6.04
C TRP A 29 -9.06 -3.95 -4.83
N CYS A 30 -7.81 -3.52 -4.68
CA CYS A 30 -7.38 -2.52 -3.69
C CYS A 30 -6.20 -1.71 -4.20
N VAL A 31 -5.81 -0.67 -3.46
CA VAL A 31 -4.56 0.06 -3.69
C VAL A 31 -3.58 -0.21 -2.55
N ARG A 32 -2.31 -0.41 -2.90
CA ARG A 32 -1.21 -0.52 -1.96
C ARG A 32 -0.05 0.37 -2.33
N SER A 33 0.82 0.58 -1.37
CA SER A 33 2.10 1.27 -1.53
C SER A 33 3.27 0.27 -1.52
N SER A 34 4.34 0.66 -2.18
CA SER A 34 5.64 -0.01 -2.16
C SER A 34 6.75 1.04 -2.11
N GLY A 35 7.98 0.62 -1.81
CA GLY A 35 9.14 1.50 -1.70
C GLY A 35 9.28 2.10 -0.30
N THR A 36 9.80 3.33 -0.25
CA THR A 36 9.97 4.12 0.98
C THR A 36 8.92 5.23 1.05
N ASN A 37 8.91 6.03 2.12
CA ASN A 37 8.06 7.22 2.17
C ASN A 37 8.51 8.29 1.17
N ALA A 38 9.82 8.38 0.89
CA ALA A 38 10.38 9.36 -0.04
C ALA A 38 10.13 8.98 -1.51
N GLU A 39 10.18 7.69 -1.83
CA GLU A 39 10.03 7.15 -3.19
C GLU A 39 8.84 6.18 -3.22
N ARG A 40 7.71 6.65 -2.71
CA ARG A 40 6.49 5.85 -2.58
C ARG A 40 5.90 5.59 -3.95
N LEU A 41 5.74 4.31 -4.27
CA LEU A 41 5.06 3.85 -5.48
C LEU A 41 3.69 3.29 -5.11
N LEU A 42 2.68 3.65 -5.86
CA LEU A 42 1.31 3.15 -5.68
C LEU A 42 1.00 2.09 -6.72
N PHE A 43 0.23 1.08 -6.30
CA PHE A 43 -0.17 -0.03 -7.15
C PHE A 43 -1.63 -0.37 -6.92
N VAL A 44 -2.38 -0.58 -8.00
CA VAL A 44 -3.67 -1.27 -7.94
C VAL A 44 -3.40 -2.77 -8.03
N VAL A 45 -3.92 -3.52 -7.07
CA VAL A 45 -3.88 -4.98 -7.06
C VAL A 45 -5.29 -5.49 -7.31
N THR A 46 -5.46 -6.39 -8.27
CA THR A 46 -6.77 -6.93 -8.66
C THR A 46 -6.72 -8.44 -8.87
N LYS A 47 -7.78 -9.14 -8.50
CA LYS A 47 -7.94 -10.57 -8.79
C LYS A 47 -8.52 -10.74 -10.18
N VAL A 48 -7.77 -11.39 -11.05
CA VAL A 48 -8.15 -11.59 -12.47
C VAL A 48 -9.05 -12.80 -12.62
N ASP A 49 -8.67 -13.89 -11.95
CA ASP A 49 -9.40 -15.16 -11.91
C ASP A 49 -9.15 -15.85 -10.56
N GLU A 50 -9.60 -17.09 -10.39
CA GLU A 50 -9.47 -17.83 -9.13
C GLU A 50 -8.02 -18.00 -8.63
N LYS A 51 -7.04 -18.01 -9.54
CA LYS A 51 -5.63 -18.30 -9.25
C LYS A 51 -4.72 -17.07 -9.38
N ASN A 52 -5.11 -16.10 -10.19
CA ASN A 52 -4.21 -15.04 -10.63
C ASN A 52 -4.58 -13.68 -10.05
N VAL A 53 -3.56 -13.00 -9.52
CA VAL A 53 -3.61 -11.61 -9.08
C VAL A 53 -2.70 -10.77 -9.96
N ARG A 54 -3.20 -9.64 -10.45
CA ARG A 54 -2.46 -8.67 -11.26
C ARG A 54 -2.14 -7.43 -10.44
N GLU A 55 -1.00 -6.82 -10.72
CA GLU A 55 -0.53 -5.61 -10.08
C GLU A 55 -0.20 -4.56 -11.14
N LEU A 56 -0.85 -3.40 -11.05
CA LEU A 56 -0.77 -2.31 -12.02
C LEU A 56 -0.16 -1.09 -11.32
N LYS A 57 0.89 -0.51 -11.90
CA LYS A 57 1.61 0.62 -11.31
C LYS A 57 0.86 1.92 -11.60
N LEU A 58 0.52 2.69 -10.55
CA LEU A 58 -0.01 4.05 -10.68
C LEU A 58 1.12 4.99 -11.07
N VAL A 59 0.93 5.72 -12.16
CA VAL A 59 1.91 6.66 -12.70
C VAL A 59 1.23 7.97 -13.04
N TYR A 60 1.88 9.08 -12.66
CA TYR A 60 1.52 10.41 -13.12
C TYR A 60 2.40 10.75 -14.31
N LYS A 61 1.78 11.03 -15.47
CA LYS A 61 2.52 11.36 -16.70
C LYS A 61 1.80 12.42 -17.51
N GLU A 62 2.56 13.11 -18.35
CA GLU A 62 2.02 14.01 -19.37
C GLU A 62 1.56 13.21 -20.58
N ASN A 63 0.31 13.43 -21.01
CA ASN A 63 -0.22 12.81 -22.21
C ASN A 63 -0.68 13.85 -23.23
N LEU A 64 -0.56 13.49 -24.50
CA LEU A 64 -1.01 14.30 -25.63
C LEU A 64 -2.51 14.05 -25.83
N LYS A 65 -3.32 15.11 -25.75
CA LYS A 65 -4.73 15.08 -26.16
C LYS A 65 -4.92 15.98 -27.37
N GLU A 66 -5.45 15.44 -28.45
CA GLU A 66 -5.94 16.25 -29.56
C GLU A 66 -7.18 17.02 -29.10
N ARG A 67 -7.23 18.32 -29.36
CA ARG A 67 -8.40 19.16 -29.05
C ARG A 67 -8.85 19.90 -30.31
N ASN A 68 -10.15 19.90 -30.56
CA ASN A 68 -10.78 20.65 -31.66
C ASN A 68 -10.94 22.16 -31.37
N SER A 69 -10.23 22.75 -30.39
CA SER A 69 -10.46 24.16 -30.02
C SER A 69 -9.19 24.96 -29.72
N SER A 70 -9.27 26.24 -30.09
CA SER A 70 -8.24 27.25 -30.34
C SER A 70 -7.53 27.85 -29.11
N THR A 71 -7.48 27.15 -27.97
CA THR A 71 -6.90 27.70 -26.71
C THR A 71 -5.91 26.75 -26.04
N GLY A 72 -4.87 26.32 -26.76
CA GLY A 72 -3.79 25.49 -26.23
C GLY A 72 -2.42 25.89 -26.77
N THR A 73 -1.36 25.64 -26.01
CA THR A 73 0.03 25.88 -26.41
C THR A 73 0.43 24.94 -27.55
N ILE A 74 0.83 25.48 -28.69
CA ILE A 74 1.17 24.76 -29.93
C ILE A 74 2.54 24.07 -29.76
N ILE A 75 2.60 22.74 -29.93
CA ILE A 75 3.86 21.98 -29.75
C ILE A 75 4.47 21.50 -31.08
N LYS A 76 3.71 21.34 -32.18
CA LYS A 76 4.28 21.12 -33.53
C LYS A 76 3.39 21.68 -34.65
N LYS A 77 4.02 22.32 -35.64
CA LYS A 77 3.42 22.69 -36.94
C LYS A 77 3.76 21.60 -37.95
N GLY A 78 2.84 20.69 -38.22
CA GLY A 78 2.87 19.79 -39.38
C GLY A 78 1.79 20.20 -40.39
N SER A 79 1.83 19.70 -41.63
CA SER A 79 0.98 20.12 -42.76
C SER A 79 -0.56 19.94 -42.61
N SER A 80 -1.04 19.60 -41.43
CA SER A 80 -2.45 19.68 -41.02
C SER A 80 -2.46 20.30 -39.62
N ASP A 81 -3.03 21.51 -39.47
CA ASP A 81 -3.07 22.32 -38.25
C ASP A 81 -3.85 21.62 -37.11
N ARG A 82 -3.27 20.59 -36.49
CA ARG A 82 -3.82 19.91 -35.31
C ARG A 82 -3.16 20.44 -34.04
N LEU A 83 -3.97 20.98 -33.14
CA LEU A 83 -3.55 21.41 -31.81
C LEU A 83 -3.43 20.21 -30.88
N ILE A 84 -2.21 19.95 -30.39
CA ILE A 84 -1.93 18.89 -29.42
C ILE A 84 -1.67 19.53 -28.06
N LEU A 85 -2.54 19.24 -27.08
CA LEU A 85 -2.42 19.73 -25.71
C LEU A 85 -1.74 18.69 -24.83
N LEU A 86 -0.71 19.08 -24.07
CA LEU A 86 -0.17 18.27 -22.98
C LEU A 86 -1.10 18.38 -21.77
N VAL A 87 -1.74 17.27 -21.39
CA VAL A 87 -2.58 17.19 -20.21
C VAL A 87 -1.96 16.17 -19.24
N PRO A 88 -1.32 16.63 -18.16
CA PRO A 88 -0.81 15.73 -17.14
C PRO A 88 -1.95 15.06 -16.39
N GLY A 89 -1.75 13.81 -16.00
CA GLY A 89 -2.68 13.12 -15.13
C GLY A 89 -2.23 11.72 -14.74
N TRP A 90 -3.06 11.10 -13.91
CA TRP A 90 -2.89 9.74 -13.41
C TRP A 90 -3.30 8.72 -14.46
N THR A 91 -2.52 7.65 -14.55
CA THR A 91 -2.82 6.46 -15.35
C THR A 91 -2.25 5.21 -14.65
N LEU A 92 -2.51 4.04 -15.23
CA LEU A 92 -2.00 2.76 -14.76
C LEU A 92 -1.18 2.07 -15.85
N ILE A 93 -0.06 1.46 -15.45
CA ILE A 93 0.81 0.72 -16.35
C ILE A 93 0.91 -0.72 -15.85
N ASP A 94 0.61 -1.68 -16.72
CA ASP A 94 0.92 -3.08 -16.47
C ASP A 94 2.42 -3.30 -16.73
N MET A 95 3.16 -3.61 -15.67
CA MET A 95 4.61 -3.80 -15.76
C MET A 95 4.99 -5.11 -16.49
N LYS A 96 4.05 -6.05 -16.64
CA LYS A 96 4.28 -7.32 -17.35
C LYS A 96 3.92 -7.24 -18.82
N ASP A 97 3.01 -6.34 -19.18
CA ASP A 97 2.53 -6.18 -20.56
C ASP A 97 3.04 -4.85 -21.13
N LYS A 98 4.31 -4.84 -21.57
CA LYS A 98 4.96 -3.66 -22.14
C LYS A 98 4.34 -3.19 -23.47
N ASN A 99 3.46 -3.99 -24.07
CA ASN A 99 2.86 -3.72 -25.38
C ASN A 99 1.57 -2.89 -25.28
N MET A 100 1.01 -2.69 -24.08
CA MET A 100 -0.15 -1.82 -23.84
C MET A 100 0.26 -0.35 -23.60
N VAL A 101 1.26 0.15 -24.34
CA VAL A 101 1.39 1.60 -24.54
C VAL A 101 0.42 1.96 -25.66
N ASP A 102 -0.88 1.85 -25.39
CA ASP A 102 -1.90 2.44 -26.26
C ASP A 102 -1.58 3.93 -26.36
N GLU A 103 -1.38 4.41 -27.59
CA GLU A 103 -1.12 5.82 -27.93
C GLU A 103 -2.23 6.76 -27.41
N GLU A 104 -3.37 6.21 -26.99
CA GLU A 104 -4.50 6.91 -26.37
C GLU A 104 -4.63 6.64 -24.85
N SER A 105 -3.52 6.54 -24.12
CA SER A 105 -3.60 6.34 -22.66
C SER A 105 -4.40 7.46 -21.96
N ILE A 106 -5.65 7.17 -21.61
CA ILE A 106 -6.53 8.12 -20.91
C ILE A 106 -5.91 8.48 -19.56
N THR A 107 -5.78 9.77 -19.30
CA THR A 107 -5.35 10.31 -18.01
C THR A 107 -6.52 10.90 -17.24
N TYR A 108 -6.40 10.84 -15.92
CA TYR A 108 -7.38 11.32 -14.96
C TYR A 108 -6.75 12.37 -14.04
N ARG A 109 -7.52 13.35 -13.58
CA ARG A 109 -7.03 14.45 -12.74
C ARG A 109 -6.64 13.99 -11.33
N SER A 110 -7.22 12.88 -10.88
CA SER A 110 -6.94 12.29 -9.57
C SER A 110 -7.04 10.77 -9.61
N ILE A 111 -6.40 10.11 -8.63
CA ILE A 111 -6.51 8.67 -8.44
C ILE A 111 -7.96 8.25 -8.13
N LEU A 112 -8.71 9.09 -7.42
CA LEU A 112 -10.13 8.82 -7.13
C LEU A 112 -10.98 8.81 -8.40
N GLU A 113 -10.73 9.76 -9.30
CA GLU A 113 -11.42 9.81 -10.59
C GLU A 113 -11.06 8.60 -11.44
N LEU A 114 -9.77 8.24 -11.48
CA LEU A 114 -9.27 7.06 -12.18
C LEU A 114 -9.95 5.76 -11.71
N LEU A 115 -10.21 5.64 -10.40
CA LEU A 115 -10.80 4.45 -9.77
C LEU A 115 -12.32 4.55 -9.57
N SER A 116 -12.95 5.62 -10.05
CA SER A 116 -14.40 5.81 -9.98
C SER A 116 -15.15 4.78 -10.83
N SER A 117 -16.44 4.53 -10.54
CA SER A 117 -17.28 3.61 -11.33
C SER A 117 -17.40 4.02 -12.80
N GLU A 118 -17.41 5.33 -13.05
CA GLU A 118 -17.58 5.94 -14.38
C GLU A 118 -16.30 5.91 -15.22
N SER A 119 -15.17 5.53 -14.62
CA SER A 119 -13.89 5.44 -15.31
C SER A 119 -13.91 4.31 -16.34
N SER A 120 -13.67 4.66 -17.61
CA SER A 120 -13.49 3.68 -18.69
C SER A 120 -12.35 2.71 -18.40
N PHE A 121 -11.36 3.17 -17.62
CA PHE A 121 -10.26 2.31 -17.17
C PHE A 121 -10.76 1.22 -16.23
N ARG A 122 -11.61 1.55 -15.24
CA ARG A 122 -12.14 0.59 -14.27
C ARG A 122 -12.90 -0.53 -14.98
N GLN A 123 -13.62 -0.17 -16.05
CA GLN A 123 -14.32 -1.11 -16.93
C GLN A 123 -13.35 -1.98 -17.73
N LYS A 124 -12.36 -1.38 -18.42
CA LYS A 124 -11.34 -2.10 -19.21
C LYS A 124 -10.58 -3.14 -18.38
N MET A 125 -10.23 -2.81 -17.14
CA MET A 125 -9.48 -3.69 -16.24
C MET A 125 -10.37 -4.58 -15.35
N ASN A 126 -11.68 -4.58 -15.57
CA ASN A 126 -12.64 -5.40 -14.84
C ASN A 126 -12.58 -5.22 -13.31
N LEU A 127 -12.29 -3.99 -12.84
CA LEU A 127 -12.18 -3.66 -11.43
C LEU A 127 -13.58 -3.45 -10.82
N ARG A 128 -14.22 -4.54 -10.41
CA ARG A 128 -15.63 -4.53 -9.97
C ARG A 128 -15.78 -4.08 -8.53
N SER A 129 -15.15 -4.78 -7.60
CA SER A 129 -15.44 -4.64 -6.16
C SER A 129 -14.19 -4.15 -5.41
N PRO A 130 -14.14 -2.90 -4.92
CA PRO A 130 -13.09 -2.52 -3.98
C PRO A 130 -13.22 -3.36 -2.71
N ILE A 131 -12.12 -3.93 -2.24
CA ILE A 131 -12.10 -4.57 -0.92
C ILE A 131 -11.90 -3.50 0.16
N ASN A 132 -12.60 -3.67 1.27
CA ASN A 132 -12.44 -2.79 2.41
C ASN A 132 -11.18 -3.14 3.21
N ARG A 133 -10.62 -2.11 3.84
CA ARG A 133 -9.53 -2.18 4.78
C ARG A 133 -9.87 -3.20 5.87
N PRO A 134 -9.08 -4.27 6.03
CA PRO A 134 -9.29 -5.21 7.13
C PRO A 134 -9.23 -4.49 8.48
N ASN A 135 -10.06 -4.92 9.43
CA ASN A 135 -10.17 -4.34 10.77
C ASN A 135 -8.87 -4.39 11.58
N TYR A 136 -7.99 -5.37 11.31
CA TYR A 136 -6.68 -5.46 11.94
C TYR A 136 -5.69 -4.41 11.40
N LEU A 137 -5.98 -3.71 10.30
CA LEU A 137 -5.13 -2.61 9.80
C LEU A 137 -5.45 -1.31 10.52
N LEU A 138 -4.59 -0.92 11.44
CA LEU A 138 -4.76 0.28 12.25
C LEU A 138 -4.41 1.53 11.49
N ASP A 139 -5.03 2.63 11.89
CA ASP A 139 -4.57 3.95 11.49
C ASP A 139 -3.25 4.28 12.19
N ASP A 140 -2.25 4.68 11.40
CA ASP A 140 -0.93 5.09 11.88
C ASP A 140 -1.02 6.35 12.74
N GLU A 141 -1.97 7.25 12.46
CA GLU A 141 -2.16 8.50 13.21
C GLU A 141 -2.56 8.25 14.67
N ASN A 142 -3.18 7.10 14.95
CA ASN A 142 -3.60 6.71 16.30
C ASN A 142 -2.48 6.08 17.15
N LEU A 143 -1.24 5.97 16.63
CA LEU A 143 -0.11 5.39 17.37
C LEU A 143 1.03 6.39 17.58
N GLN A 144 1.43 6.49 18.84
CA GLN A 144 2.63 7.19 19.25
C GLN A 144 3.65 6.15 19.72
N ILE A 145 4.85 6.15 19.14
CA ILE A 145 5.96 5.27 19.56
C ILE A 145 6.91 6.12 20.38
N THR A 146 7.37 5.60 21.52
CA THR A 146 8.43 6.24 22.31
C THR A 146 9.78 5.63 22.00
N ASP A 147 10.86 6.29 22.41
CA ASP A 147 12.22 5.74 22.26
C ASP A 147 12.56 4.67 23.32
N THR A 148 11.60 4.32 24.17
CA THR A 148 11.78 3.30 25.21
C THR A 148 11.76 1.91 24.56
N LYS A 149 12.93 1.30 24.48
CA LYS A 149 13.09 -0.07 24.00
C LYS A 149 12.69 -1.08 25.07
N LEU A 150 11.78 -1.97 24.70
CA LEU A 150 11.30 -3.09 25.53
C LEU A 150 12.05 -4.39 25.22
N GLY A 151 12.61 -4.53 24.01
CA GLY A 151 13.38 -5.72 23.66
C GLY A 151 13.88 -5.75 22.21
N THR A 152 14.58 -6.81 21.88
CA THR A 152 15.04 -7.13 20.51
C THR A 152 14.79 -8.59 20.19
N GLY A 153 14.22 -8.84 19.03
CA GLY A 153 14.32 -10.12 18.34
C GLY A 153 15.33 -10.05 17.20
N HIS A 154 15.52 -11.19 16.53
CA HIS A 154 16.47 -11.33 15.44
C HIS A 154 16.22 -10.40 14.24
N TYR A 155 14.95 -10.06 13.96
CA TYR A 155 14.57 -9.21 12.82
C TYR A 155 13.77 -7.95 13.20
N ALA A 156 13.55 -7.72 14.49
CA ALA A 156 12.67 -6.67 14.97
C ALA A 156 13.12 -6.15 16.33
N GLU A 157 12.88 -4.88 16.58
CA GLU A 157 12.92 -4.32 17.93
C GLU A 157 11.49 -4.16 18.45
N VAL A 158 11.36 -4.15 19.77
CA VAL A 158 10.11 -3.89 20.46
C VAL A 158 10.27 -2.60 21.25
N LEU A 159 9.38 -1.65 21.01
CA LEU A 159 9.37 -0.32 21.64
C LEU A 159 8.07 -0.13 22.41
N LYS A 160 8.10 0.74 23.41
CA LYS A 160 6.88 1.19 24.08
C LYS A 160 6.15 2.19 23.19
N GLY A 161 4.83 2.22 23.28
CA GLY A 161 4.00 3.17 22.58
C GLY A 161 2.68 3.42 23.30
N LYS A 162 1.88 4.31 22.71
CA LYS A 162 0.52 4.62 23.13
C LYS A 162 -0.41 4.54 21.92
N LEU A 163 -1.52 3.84 22.08
CA LEU A 163 -2.51 3.59 21.03
C LEU A 163 -3.84 4.21 21.42
N LYS A 164 -4.42 5.03 20.54
CA LYS A 164 -5.76 5.60 20.72
C LYS A 164 -6.82 4.71 20.06
N ILE A 165 -7.72 4.12 20.86
CA ILE A 165 -8.85 3.30 20.39
C ILE A 165 -10.09 3.69 21.20
N GLY A 166 -11.21 3.95 20.52
CA GLY A 166 -12.49 4.23 21.21
C GLY A 166 -12.47 5.48 22.09
N GLY A 167 -11.53 6.41 21.86
CA GLY A 167 -11.33 7.59 22.71
C GLY A 167 -10.36 7.37 23.86
N GLU A 168 -10.04 6.13 24.19
CA GLU A 168 -9.08 5.77 25.24
C GLU A 168 -7.66 5.65 24.70
N GLN A 169 -6.67 5.89 25.56
CA GLN A 169 -5.26 5.74 25.24
C GLN A 169 -4.67 4.57 26.03
N ILE A 170 -4.18 3.56 25.31
CA ILE A 170 -3.67 2.31 25.88
C ILE A 170 -2.16 2.23 25.69
N SER A 171 -1.43 1.83 26.73
CA SER A 171 -0.01 1.50 26.64
C SER A 171 0.19 0.24 25.82
N VAL A 172 1.08 0.31 24.83
CA VAL A 172 1.30 -0.78 23.87
C VAL A 172 2.78 -1.11 23.68
N ALA A 173 3.07 -2.36 23.37
CA ALA A 173 4.35 -2.75 22.78
C ALA A 173 4.25 -2.68 21.24
N VAL A 174 5.27 -2.16 20.58
CA VAL A 174 5.32 -1.96 19.14
C VAL A 174 6.51 -2.72 18.57
N LYS A 175 6.23 -3.82 17.85
CA LYS A 175 7.25 -4.58 17.12
C LYS A 175 7.48 -3.91 15.78
N ARG A 176 8.69 -3.40 15.59
CA ARG A 176 9.14 -2.70 14.39
C ARG A 176 10.22 -3.55 13.74
N CYS A 177 10.10 -3.84 12.44
CA CYS A 177 11.20 -4.47 11.71
C CYS A 177 12.44 -3.58 11.85
N LEU A 178 13.57 -4.18 12.19
CA LEU A 178 14.85 -3.47 12.13
C LEU A 178 15.01 -2.97 10.70
N GLN A 179 15.08 -1.64 10.53
CA GLN A 179 15.52 -1.10 9.26
C GLN A 179 16.97 -1.54 9.13
N VAL A 180 17.24 -2.43 8.17
CA VAL A 180 18.61 -2.56 7.68
C VAL A 180 18.87 -1.22 6.99
N ASP A 181 19.67 -0.39 7.65
CA ASP A 181 19.88 1.05 7.43
C ASP A 181 19.65 1.52 5.99
N LYS A 182 18.86 2.58 5.81
CA LYS A 182 18.72 3.38 4.57
C LYS A 182 18.50 2.57 3.29
N VAL A 183 17.26 2.12 3.01
CA VAL A 183 16.91 1.64 1.67
C VAL A 183 16.81 2.86 0.74
N SER A 184 17.93 3.29 0.18
CA SER A 184 17.91 4.15 -1.00
C SER A 184 17.61 3.27 -2.21
N ILE A 185 16.86 3.75 -3.23
CA ILE A 185 16.68 3.04 -4.50
C ILE A 185 18.02 2.70 -5.21
N ILE A 186 19.13 3.27 -4.72
CA ILE A 186 20.50 3.14 -5.24
C ILE A 186 21.32 2.07 -4.49
N ASP A 187 20.74 1.40 -3.49
CA ASP A 187 21.50 0.48 -2.63
C ASP A 187 22.01 -0.76 -3.38
N LYS A 188 23.35 -0.85 -3.48
CA LYS A 188 24.13 -2.02 -3.91
C LYS A 188 24.06 -3.19 -2.91
N ARG A 189 22.90 -3.47 -2.30
CA ARG A 189 22.76 -4.60 -1.38
C ARG A 189 22.75 -5.91 -2.12
N SER A 190 23.27 -6.95 -1.46
CA SER A 190 23.13 -8.30 -1.96
C SER A 190 21.65 -8.67 -2.03
N THR A 191 21.24 -9.38 -3.08
CA THR A 191 19.87 -9.89 -3.25
C THR A 191 19.38 -10.64 -2.00
N LYS A 192 20.31 -11.27 -1.25
CA LYS A 192 20.02 -12.01 -0.01
C LYS A 192 19.46 -11.12 1.10
N ASP A 193 19.99 -9.91 1.29
CA ASP A 193 19.55 -9.03 2.38
C ASP A 193 18.16 -8.45 2.11
N ILE A 194 17.86 -8.13 0.84
CA ILE A 194 16.53 -7.70 0.41
C ILE A 194 15.49 -8.80 0.65
N ILE A 195 15.84 -10.06 0.33
CA ILE A 195 14.98 -11.22 0.58
C ILE A 195 14.73 -11.38 2.08
N LYS A 196 15.77 -11.31 2.93
CA LYS A 196 15.63 -11.41 4.39
C LYS A 196 14.68 -10.34 4.95
N ILE A 197 14.80 -9.09 4.52
CA ILE A 197 13.92 -8.00 4.98
C ILE A 197 12.47 -8.24 4.55
N LYS A 198 12.25 -8.66 3.30
CA LYS A 198 10.90 -8.99 2.80
C LYS A 198 10.30 -10.17 3.57
N LEU A 199 11.10 -11.18 3.87
CA LEU A 199 10.69 -12.34 4.64
C LEU A 199 10.31 -11.96 6.07
N ALA A 200 11.16 -11.18 6.76
CA ALA A 200 10.89 -10.70 8.11
C ALA A 200 9.58 -9.89 8.20
N LYS A 201 9.37 -8.96 7.26
CA LYS A 201 8.09 -8.22 7.16
C LYS A 201 6.91 -9.14 6.95
N SER A 202 7.06 -10.13 6.07
CA SER A 202 5.99 -11.07 5.75
C SER A 202 5.64 -11.96 6.93
N GLN A 203 6.65 -12.47 7.65
CA GLN A 203 6.48 -13.24 8.86
C GLN A 203 5.76 -12.42 9.93
N MET A 204 6.18 -11.18 10.19
CA MET A 204 5.51 -10.33 11.17
C MET A 204 4.02 -10.09 10.86
N ILE A 205 3.65 -9.90 9.59
CA ILE A 205 2.23 -9.73 9.20
C ILE A 205 1.47 -11.06 9.30
N ALA A 206 2.07 -12.18 8.91
CA ALA A 206 1.45 -13.50 9.02
C ALA A 206 1.17 -13.86 10.49
N GLU A 207 2.15 -13.62 11.35
CA GLU A 207 2.09 -13.74 12.80
C GLU A 207 0.93 -12.84 13.27
N ALA A 208 0.88 -11.56 12.87
CA ALA A 208 -0.19 -10.58 13.18
C ALA A 208 -1.59 -11.15 12.92
N ARG A 209 -1.78 -11.75 11.75
CA ARG A 209 -3.05 -12.31 11.31
C ARG A 209 -3.46 -13.53 12.11
N LEU A 210 -2.53 -14.48 12.33
CA LEU A 210 -2.79 -15.71 13.07
C LEU A 210 -3.41 -15.42 14.43
N VAL A 211 -2.92 -14.38 15.08
CA VAL A 211 -3.26 -14.10 16.47
C VAL A 211 -4.38 -13.10 16.64
N SER A 212 -4.64 -12.29 15.61
CA SER A 212 -5.77 -11.36 15.63
C SER A 212 -7.13 -12.05 15.90
N SER A 213 -7.22 -13.36 15.67
CA SER A 213 -8.41 -14.17 15.97
C SER A 213 -8.45 -14.80 17.37
N PHE A 214 -7.37 -14.77 18.15
CA PHE A 214 -7.34 -15.39 19.48
C PHE A 214 -7.60 -14.37 20.59
N MET A 215 -8.53 -14.70 21.49
CA MET A 215 -8.83 -13.93 22.69
C MET A 215 -8.93 -14.88 23.89
N HIS A 216 -7.90 -14.89 24.71
CA HIS A 216 -7.82 -15.73 25.90
C HIS A 216 -6.95 -15.01 26.93
N GLU A 217 -7.15 -15.31 28.22
CA GLU A 217 -6.50 -14.60 29.33
C GLU A 217 -4.97 -14.69 29.26
N ASN A 218 -4.47 -15.88 28.96
CA ASN A 218 -3.04 -16.05 28.82
C ASN A 218 -2.58 -15.36 27.51
N ILE A 219 -3.41 -15.30 26.44
CA ILE A 219 -3.09 -14.83 25.08
C ILE A 219 -2.89 -13.32 25.07
N ILE A 220 -1.67 -12.82 24.76
CA ILE A 220 -1.45 -11.38 24.59
C ILE A 220 -2.48 -10.89 23.57
N LYS A 221 -3.02 -9.69 23.78
CA LYS A 221 -3.96 -9.12 22.83
C LYS A 221 -3.23 -8.42 21.68
N MET A 222 -3.52 -8.82 20.46
CA MET A 222 -3.10 -8.11 19.24
C MET A 222 -4.13 -7.02 18.90
N TYR A 223 -3.68 -5.78 18.77
CA TYR A 223 -4.57 -4.68 18.37
C TYR A 223 -4.59 -4.46 16.87
N GLY A 224 -3.47 -4.68 16.19
CA GLY A 224 -3.42 -4.56 14.74
C GLY A 224 -2.04 -4.30 14.16
N VAL A 225 -2.02 -4.14 12.85
CA VAL A 225 -0.87 -3.80 12.01
C VAL A 225 -1.02 -2.38 11.49
N ALA A 226 0.02 -1.59 11.69
CA ALA A 226 0.14 -0.22 11.22
C ALA A 226 1.05 -0.20 9.99
N CYS A 227 0.46 0.04 8.83
CA CYS A 227 1.18 0.01 7.56
C CYS A 227 0.76 1.13 6.61
N ASN A 228 0.14 2.21 7.07
CA ASN A 228 -0.17 3.35 6.19
C ASN A 228 1.10 4.04 5.69
N SER A 229 2.11 4.09 6.55
CA SER A 229 3.44 4.66 6.31
C SER A 229 4.52 3.61 6.44
N ALA A 230 5.61 3.74 5.68
CA ALA A 230 6.82 2.97 5.94
C ALA A 230 7.55 3.53 7.18
N PRO A 231 8.23 2.69 7.99
CA PRO A 231 8.23 1.23 7.99
C PRO A 231 6.94 0.63 8.61
N VAL A 232 6.56 -0.58 8.17
CA VAL A 232 5.44 -1.37 8.74
C VAL A 232 5.71 -1.67 10.22
N LYS A 233 4.70 -1.49 11.08
CA LYS A 233 4.75 -1.62 12.55
C LYS A 233 3.61 -2.54 13.04
N VAL A 234 3.82 -3.36 14.07
CA VAL A 234 2.79 -4.23 14.69
C VAL A 234 2.60 -3.87 16.17
N ARG A 235 1.36 -3.86 16.70
CA ARG A 235 1.01 -3.33 18.06
C ARG A 235 0.39 -4.39 19.01
N TYR A 236 0.74 -4.35 20.31
CA TYR A 236 0.28 -5.25 21.41
C TYR A 236 -0.02 -4.52 22.71
N THR A 237 -0.71 -5.13 23.69
CA THR A 237 -0.86 -4.57 25.07
C THR A 237 0.38 -4.80 25.96
N THR A 238 0.53 -4.02 27.04
CA THR A 238 1.63 -4.17 28.01
C THR A 238 1.20 -4.90 29.29
N SER A 239 1.73 -6.10 29.48
CA SER A 239 2.01 -6.80 30.74
C SER A 239 3.26 -7.68 30.50
N GLU A 240 4.00 -8.02 31.55
CA GLU A 240 5.43 -8.41 31.56
C GLU A 240 5.91 -9.46 30.53
N GLU A 241 7.14 -9.24 30.04
CA GLU A 241 8.13 -10.12 29.34
C GLU A 241 7.77 -10.95 28.06
N LEU A 242 8.57 -10.68 27.00
CA LEU A 242 8.95 -11.52 25.83
C LEU A 242 8.01 -11.72 24.62
N ILE A 243 8.68 -11.88 23.47
CA ILE A 243 8.24 -11.77 22.07
C ILE A 243 7.29 -12.90 21.67
N PHE A 244 6.09 -12.61 21.18
CA PHE A 244 5.47 -13.21 19.98
C PHE A 244 4.42 -12.22 19.47
N VAL A 245 4.05 -12.29 18.19
CA VAL A 245 2.70 -11.88 17.86
C VAL A 245 1.82 -12.69 18.77
N ALA A 246 1.11 -11.89 19.53
CA ALA A 246 0.43 -12.20 20.74
C ALA A 246 0.14 -13.68 21.01
N ILE A 247 0.63 -14.15 22.12
CA ILE A 247 0.07 -15.25 22.89
C ILE A 247 0.63 -14.99 24.29
N GLY A 248 -0.04 -15.27 25.39
CA GLY A 248 -0.12 -16.61 25.94
C GLY A 248 -1.26 -17.52 25.56
#